data_AF-A0A535BVF6-F1
#
_entry.id   AF-A0A535BVF6-F1
#
_cell.length_a   1.000
_cell.length_b   1.000
_cell.length_c   1.000
_cell.angle_alpha   90.00
_cell.angle_beta   90.00
_cell.angle_gamma   90.00
#
_symmetry.space_group_name_H-M   'P 1'
#
loop_
_entity.id
_entity.type
_entity.pdbx_description
1 polymer ?
#
loop_
_entity_poly.entity_id
_entity_poly.type
_entity_poly.pdbx_seq_one_letter_code
_entity_poly.pdbx_strand_id
1 'polypeptide(L)'
;MTALPPSIVDAAKLLRARKTSSLELTEAALSRAHADRFNTWLLLADDHARAQAKVADERLNRGDAPLLCGIPWACKDIIGTKGIETTAASRILKGYVPPYSATVVERLDAEGAVMVGKTNLDEFAMGSSNENSAFGPVKNPWCVERVPGGSSGGSAVAVAADEVLFALGTDTGGSIRQPAALSGVAGMKPTYGRVSRYGVVAFASSLDQVGPFTHTVEDAAIVCEALFGKDPNDATTMPLAREDLRRDLAKGVKGLRIGVPKEFFIEGMEPGVEKAVRDALRELERQGANIVEVSLSLTDHGLAVYYIIQPAEASSNLARYDGVRYGLRAEGPDLLETYRRTRGQGFGAEVKRRMILGTYALSAGYYDAYYVKAQKVRTLIKAEFDAAFAKCDAIVTPTSPTVAFKIGQKVNDPLA
;
A
#
# COMPACT_ATOMS: atom_id res chain seq x y z
N MET A 1 12.30 26.65 -1.72
CA MET A 1 12.89 25.77 -0.67
C MET A 1 13.55 24.59 -1.39
N THR A 2 14.77 24.15 -1.04
CA THR A 2 15.46 23.04 -1.73
C THR A 2 15.19 21.66 -1.13
N ALA A 3 14.75 21.60 0.13
CA ALA A 3 14.39 20.37 0.83
C ALA A 3 12.97 20.45 1.37
N LEU A 4 12.25 19.32 1.37
CA LEU A 4 10.97 19.20 2.05
C LEU A 4 11.19 19.18 3.58
N PRO A 5 10.22 19.67 4.38
CA PRO A 5 10.25 19.52 5.83
C PRO A 5 10.27 18.04 6.24
N PRO A 6 10.80 17.69 7.42
CA PRO A 6 10.98 16.29 7.81
C PRO A 6 9.69 15.55 8.20
N SER A 7 8.57 16.26 8.33
CA SER A 7 7.27 15.69 8.72
C SER A 7 6.09 16.52 8.20
N ILE A 8 4.89 15.92 8.19
CA ILE A 8 3.64 16.63 7.89
C ILE A 8 3.41 17.73 8.93
N VAL A 9 3.66 17.44 10.20
CA VAL A 9 3.49 18.39 11.30
C VAL A 9 4.37 19.63 11.10
N ASP A 10 5.63 19.46 10.71
CA ASP A 10 6.54 20.58 10.51
C ASP A 10 6.21 21.38 9.25
N ALA A 11 5.81 20.71 8.16
CA ALA A 11 5.30 21.39 6.98
C ALA A 11 4.05 22.23 7.29
N ALA A 12 3.08 21.67 8.02
CA ALA A 12 1.89 22.38 8.43
C ALA A 12 2.20 23.61 9.31
N LYS A 13 3.21 23.51 10.20
CA LYS A 13 3.68 24.68 10.99
C LYS A 13 4.26 25.77 10.09
N LEU A 14 5.08 25.42 9.09
CA LEU A 14 5.67 26.39 8.17
C LEU A 14 4.61 27.09 7.31
N LEU A 15 3.65 26.33 6.78
CA LEU A 15 2.52 26.84 5.99
C LEU A 15 1.66 27.81 6.81
N ARG A 16 1.26 27.42 8.02
CA ARG A 16 0.46 28.29 8.92
C ARG A 16 1.21 29.53 9.36
N ALA A 17 2.52 29.43 9.58
CA ALA A 17 3.39 30.55 9.91
C ALA A 17 3.75 31.42 8.69
N ARG A 18 3.26 31.07 7.49
CA ARG A 18 3.59 31.75 6.22
C ARG A 18 5.09 31.87 5.96
N LYS A 19 5.86 30.89 6.45
CA LYS A 19 7.30 30.76 6.15
C LYS A 19 7.54 30.10 4.79
N THR A 20 6.51 29.47 4.24
CA THR A 20 6.43 29.00 2.86
C THR A 20 4.97 28.93 2.43
N SER A 21 4.72 28.89 1.12
CA SER A 21 3.40 28.58 0.56
C SER A 21 3.27 27.10 0.18
N SER A 22 2.02 26.64 0.01
CA SER A 22 1.74 25.32 -0.54
C SER A 22 2.29 25.19 -1.95
N LEU A 23 2.21 26.25 -2.77
CA LEU A 23 2.81 26.25 -4.10
C LEU A 23 4.33 26.05 -4.05
N GLU A 24 5.04 26.78 -3.19
CA GLU A 24 6.50 26.61 -3.02
C GLU A 24 6.88 25.19 -2.55
N LEU A 25 6.10 24.64 -1.61
CA LEU A 25 6.30 23.27 -1.12
C LEU A 25 6.03 22.23 -2.22
N THR A 26 5.00 22.46 -3.03
CA THR A 26 4.64 21.61 -4.17
C THR A 26 5.69 21.67 -5.28
N GLU A 27 6.22 22.86 -5.61
CA GLU A 27 7.30 22.99 -6.58
C GLU A 27 8.58 22.29 -6.10
N ALA A 28 8.87 22.32 -4.79
CA ALA A 28 9.99 21.56 -4.22
C ALA A 28 9.78 20.04 -4.39
N ALA A 29 8.57 19.53 -4.14
CA ALA A 29 8.23 18.12 -4.33
C ALA A 29 8.31 17.72 -5.83
N LEU A 30 7.68 18.50 -6.72
CA LEU A 30 7.74 18.27 -8.18
C LEU A 30 9.18 18.30 -8.69
N SER A 31 10.00 19.23 -8.24
CA SER A 31 11.42 19.30 -8.64
C SER A 31 12.19 18.04 -8.27
N ARG A 32 11.92 17.45 -7.09
CA ARG A 32 12.52 16.18 -6.67
C ARG A 32 11.98 15.01 -7.47
N ALA A 33 10.67 14.95 -7.68
CA ALA A 33 10.02 13.91 -8.46
C ALA A 33 10.47 13.88 -9.93
N HIS A 34 10.68 15.04 -10.57
CA HIS A 34 11.26 15.14 -11.92
C HIS A 34 12.74 14.76 -11.97
N ALA A 35 13.46 14.90 -10.84
CA ALA A 35 14.85 14.47 -10.72
C ALA A 35 15.00 12.97 -10.40
N ASP A 36 13.90 12.23 -10.24
CA ASP A 36 13.88 10.80 -9.92
C ASP A 36 14.81 9.98 -10.81
N ARG A 37 15.43 8.97 -10.21
CA ARG A 37 16.33 7.99 -10.85
C ARG A 37 15.93 6.55 -10.53
N PHE A 38 14.84 6.37 -9.78
CA PHE A 38 14.41 5.10 -9.22
C PHE A 38 13.21 4.49 -9.95
N ASN A 39 12.65 5.18 -10.96
CA ASN A 39 11.45 4.77 -11.70
C ASN A 39 10.21 4.75 -10.78
N THR A 40 10.16 5.69 -9.84
CA THR A 40 9.18 5.83 -8.78
C THR A 40 7.80 6.17 -9.32
N TRP A 41 7.75 6.97 -10.39
CA TRP A 41 6.53 7.57 -10.93
C TRP A 41 6.14 6.96 -12.26
N LEU A 42 4.85 6.66 -12.43
CA LEU A 42 4.27 6.36 -13.73
C LEU A 42 3.72 7.63 -14.41
N LEU A 43 3.27 8.59 -13.61
CA LEU A 43 2.75 9.87 -14.08
C LEU A 43 3.03 10.95 -13.04
N LEU A 44 3.57 12.09 -13.46
CA LEU A 44 3.63 13.31 -12.67
C LEU A 44 2.49 14.23 -13.08
N ALA A 45 1.72 14.71 -12.11
CA ALA A 45 0.49 15.47 -12.31
C ALA A 45 0.71 16.98 -12.10
N ASP A 46 1.79 17.50 -12.69
CA ASP A 46 2.27 18.89 -12.60
C ASP A 46 1.18 19.97 -12.50
N ASP A 47 0.34 20.08 -13.52
CA ASP A 47 -0.69 21.13 -13.57
C ASP A 47 -1.77 20.94 -12.51
N HIS A 48 -2.12 19.68 -12.22
CA HIS A 48 -3.07 19.33 -11.19
C HIS A 48 -2.53 19.67 -9.79
N ALA A 49 -1.27 19.30 -9.51
CA ALA A 49 -0.59 19.59 -8.26
C ALA A 49 -0.50 21.11 -8.02
N ARG A 50 -0.07 21.87 -9.03
CA ARG A 50 0.00 23.35 -8.95
C ARG A 50 -1.38 23.98 -8.74
N ALA A 51 -2.42 23.46 -9.37
CA ALA A 51 -3.79 23.95 -9.18
C ALA A 51 -4.29 23.67 -7.75
N GLN A 52 -4.10 22.45 -7.24
CA GLN A 52 -4.45 22.09 -5.86
C GLN A 52 -3.68 22.95 -4.85
N ALA A 53 -2.39 23.18 -5.07
CA ALA A 53 -1.55 24.00 -4.19
C ALA A 53 -2.04 25.45 -4.08
N LYS A 54 -2.45 26.07 -5.19
CA LYS A 54 -3.03 27.42 -5.18
C LYS A 54 -4.33 27.47 -4.38
N VAL A 55 -5.20 26.47 -4.53
CA VAL A 55 -6.44 26.36 -3.74
C VAL A 55 -6.12 26.17 -2.25
N ALA A 56 -5.10 25.36 -1.93
CA ALA A 56 -4.65 25.18 -0.55
C ALA A 56 -4.09 26.47 0.06
N ASP A 57 -3.35 27.28 -0.70
CA ASP A 57 -2.89 28.61 -0.27
C ASP A 57 -4.05 29.56 0.06
N GLU A 58 -5.11 29.55 -0.75
CA GLU A 58 -6.33 30.31 -0.45
C GLU A 58 -7.01 29.83 0.84
N ARG A 59 -7.08 28.52 1.07
CA ARG A 59 -7.64 27.93 2.29
C ARG A 59 -6.81 28.30 3.53
N LEU A 60 -5.48 28.20 3.43
CA LEU A 60 -4.53 28.64 4.45
C LEU A 60 -4.73 30.11 4.81
N ASN A 61 -4.94 30.98 3.82
CA ASN A 61 -5.19 32.41 4.04
C ASN A 61 -6.51 32.70 4.76
N ARG A 62 -7.53 31.85 4.57
CA ARG A 62 -8.84 31.95 5.26
C ARG A 62 -8.85 31.31 6.65
N GLY A 63 -7.79 30.62 7.06
CA GLY A 63 -7.72 29.91 8.34
C GLY A 63 -8.41 28.54 8.35
N ASP A 64 -8.96 28.08 7.21
CA ASP A 64 -9.48 26.71 7.02
C ASP A 64 -8.34 25.78 6.59
N ALA A 65 -7.46 25.46 7.53
CA ALA A 65 -6.22 24.73 7.25
C ALA A 65 -6.07 23.48 8.12
N PRO A 66 -6.77 22.37 7.77
CA PRO A 66 -6.47 21.05 8.31
C PRO A 66 -4.99 20.69 8.17
N LEU A 67 -4.52 19.68 8.90
CA LEU A 67 -3.09 19.33 8.94
C LEU A 67 -2.52 18.95 7.57
N LEU A 68 -3.34 18.39 6.68
CA LEU A 68 -2.93 17.97 5.33
C LEU A 68 -3.10 19.08 4.28
N CYS A 69 -3.65 20.24 4.65
CA CYS A 69 -3.88 21.33 3.70
C CYS A 69 -2.55 21.86 3.16
N GLY A 70 -2.37 21.71 1.85
CA GLY A 70 -1.18 22.14 1.11
C GLY A 70 0.01 21.17 1.16
N ILE A 71 -0.19 19.96 1.71
CA ILE A 71 0.85 18.95 1.87
C ILE A 71 0.99 18.08 0.60
N PRO A 72 2.18 17.99 -0.01
CA PRO A 72 2.41 17.18 -1.20
C PRO A 72 2.42 15.68 -0.89
N TRP A 73 1.71 14.89 -1.70
CA TRP A 73 1.59 13.44 -1.52
C TRP A 73 1.60 12.65 -2.83
N ALA A 74 1.93 11.35 -2.75
CA ALA A 74 1.99 10.45 -3.90
C ALA A 74 0.90 9.36 -3.86
N CYS A 75 0.34 9.02 -5.02
CA CYS A 75 -0.80 8.10 -5.12
C CYS A 75 -0.44 6.81 -5.86
N LYS A 76 -0.50 5.63 -5.24
CA LYS A 76 -0.28 4.36 -5.97
C LYS A 76 -1.22 4.25 -7.17
N ASP A 77 -0.67 3.89 -8.33
CA ASP A 77 -1.39 3.91 -9.62
C ASP A 77 -2.48 2.83 -9.79
N ILE A 78 -2.88 2.18 -8.71
CA ILE A 78 -4.06 1.31 -8.62
C ILE A 78 -5.28 2.05 -8.03
N ILE A 79 -5.06 3.22 -7.44
CA ILE A 79 -6.08 4.09 -6.87
C ILE A 79 -6.55 5.02 -7.99
N GLY A 80 -7.84 4.93 -8.33
CA GLY A 80 -8.45 5.73 -9.39
C GLY A 80 -8.53 7.21 -9.01
N THR A 81 -8.11 8.06 -9.92
CA THR A 81 -8.21 9.52 -9.76
C THR A 81 -8.92 10.09 -10.98
N LYS A 82 -10.02 10.82 -10.78
CA LYS A 82 -10.82 11.38 -11.88
C LYS A 82 -9.96 12.29 -12.76
N GLY A 83 -9.98 12.03 -14.07
CA GLY A 83 -9.26 12.87 -15.03
C GLY A 83 -7.74 12.66 -15.06
N ILE A 84 -7.19 11.72 -14.28
CA ILE A 84 -5.76 11.39 -14.26
C ILE A 84 -5.59 9.90 -14.57
N GLU A 85 -4.69 9.57 -15.50
CA GLU A 85 -4.47 8.20 -15.94
C GLU A 85 -4.22 7.25 -14.75
N THR A 86 -4.78 6.03 -14.85
CA THR A 86 -4.62 4.98 -13.85
C THR A 86 -4.41 3.65 -14.55
N THR A 87 -3.19 3.12 -14.50
CA THR A 87 -2.78 1.95 -15.29
C THR A 87 -2.67 0.67 -14.47
N ALA A 88 -2.64 0.77 -13.14
CA ALA A 88 -2.26 -0.34 -12.24
C ALA A 88 -0.94 -1.02 -12.66
N ALA A 89 0.00 -0.24 -13.22
CA ALA A 89 1.24 -0.71 -13.83
C ALA A 89 1.06 -1.77 -14.93
N SER A 90 -0.09 -1.80 -15.61
CA SER A 90 -0.42 -2.78 -16.65
C SER A 90 -0.63 -2.14 -18.02
N ARG A 91 -0.24 -2.88 -19.07
CA ARG A 91 -0.53 -2.49 -20.45
C ARG A 91 -2.03 -2.51 -20.75
N ILE A 92 -2.81 -3.35 -20.07
CA ILE A 92 -4.25 -3.47 -20.33
C ILE A 92 -5.04 -2.21 -19.94
N LEU A 93 -4.48 -1.37 -19.06
CA LEU A 93 -5.07 -0.10 -18.62
C LEU A 93 -4.25 1.12 -19.04
N LYS A 94 -3.25 0.96 -19.91
CA LYS A 94 -2.56 2.11 -20.52
C LYS A 94 -3.59 2.94 -21.30
N GLY A 95 -3.65 4.25 -21.05
CA GLY A 95 -4.62 5.19 -21.59
C GLY A 95 -5.93 5.30 -20.79
N TYR A 96 -6.12 4.50 -19.74
CA TYR A 96 -7.37 4.54 -18.96
C TYR A 96 -7.40 5.75 -18.03
N VAL A 97 -8.37 6.64 -18.26
CA VAL A 97 -8.67 7.79 -17.40
C VAL A 97 -9.96 7.50 -16.63
N PRO A 98 -9.93 7.31 -15.30
CA PRO A 98 -11.11 7.04 -14.50
C PRO A 98 -12.16 8.18 -14.59
N PRO A 99 -13.45 7.84 -14.71
CA PRO A 99 -14.53 8.85 -14.73
C PRO A 99 -14.90 9.38 -13.32
N TYR A 100 -14.38 8.76 -12.26
CA TYR A 100 -14.58 9.14 -10.86
C TYR A 100 -13.30 8.89 -10.05
N SER A 101 -13.19 9.55 -8.91
CA SER A 101 -12.07 9.38 -7.97
C SER A 101 -12.41 8.31 -6.93
N ALA A 102 -11.39 7.62 -6.43
CA ALA A 102 -11.52 6.79 -5.26
C ALA A 102 -11.86 7.64 -4.04
N THR A 103 -12.64 7.09 -3.10
CA THR A 103 -13.07 7.82 -1.89
C THR A 103 -11.88 8.33 -1.07
N VAL A 104 -10.75 7.61 -1.09
CA VAL A 104 -9.52 8.05 -0.42
C VAL A 104 -8.92 9.31 -1.04
N VAL A 105 -9.01 9.45 -2.36
CA VAL A 105 -8.56 10.65 -3.08
C VAL A 105 -9.52 11.80 -2.76
N GLU A 106 -10.83 11.57 -2.83
CA GLU A 106 -11.83 12.59 -2.49
C GLU A 106 -11.69 13.11 -1.05
N ARG A 107 -11.35 12.23 -0.10
CA ARG A 107 -11.06 12.61 1.29
C ARG A 107 -9.80 13.48 1.40
N LEU A 108 -8.71 13.10 0.73
CA LEU A 108 -7.49 13.89 0.74
C LEU A 108 -7.65 15.24 0.03
N ASP A 109 -8.41 15.29 -1.06
CA ASP A 109 -8.79 16.54 -1.74
C ASP A 109 -9.59 17.46 -0.81
N ALA A 110 -10.53 16.91 -0.03
CA ALA A 110 -11.30 17.66 0.96
C ALA A 110 -10.43 18.21 2.11
N GLU A 111 -9.38 17.49 2.51
CA GLU A 111 -8.37 17.97 3.46
C GLU A 111 -7.40 19.00 2.84
N GLY A 112 -7.46 19.19 1.52
CA GLY A 112 -6.61 20.13 0.78
C GLY A 112 -5.20 19.62 0.53
N ALA A 113 -4.98 18.31 0.59
CA ALA A 113 -3.70 17.71 0.23
C ALA A 113 -3.43 17.85 -1.27
N VAL A 114 -2.16 17.91 -1.66
CA VAL A 114 -1.73 18.17 -3.04
C VAL A 114 -1.13 16.92 -3.66
N MET A 115 -1.81 16.29 -4.61
CA MET A 115 -1.33 15.07 -5.25
C MET A 115 -0.27 15.39 -6.31
N VAL A 116 0.96 14.92 -6.08
CA VAL A 116 2.11 15.12 -6.98
C VAL A 116 2.01 14.22 -8.22
N GLY A 117 1.52 13.00 -8.08
CA GLY A 117 1.46 12.06 -9.20
C GLY A 117 1.09 10.63 -8.81
N LYS A 118 1.19 9.73 -9.79
CA LYS A 118 0.89 8.31 -9.68
C LYS A 118 2.17 7.50 -9.55
N THR A 119 2.30 6.73 -8.47
CA THR A 119 3.51 5.91 -8.21
C THR A 119 3.43 4.55 -8.86
N ASN A 120 4.59 4.04 -9.27
CA ASN A 120 4.77 2.70 -9.81
C ASN A 120 4.50 1.60 -8.77
N LEU A 121 4.19 0.40 -9.27
CA LEU A 121 3.75 -0.77 -8.51
C LEU A 121 3.99 -2.05 -9.29
N ASP A 122 3.95 -3.23 -8.65
CA ASP A 122 3.75 -4.48 -9.40
C ASP A 122 2.40 -4.43 -10.13
N GLU A 123 2.36 -4.98 -11.34
CA GLU A 123 1.16 -5.04 -12.17
C GLU A 123 -0.04 -5.61 -11.38
N PHE A 124 -1.14 -4.85 -11.33
CA PHE A 124 -2.35 -5.18 -10.55
C PHE A 124 -2.09 -5.51 -9.07
N ALA A 125 -1.06 -4.89 -8.48
CA ALA A 125 -0.61 -5.14 -7.12
C ALA A 125 -0.09 -6.58 -6.86
N MET A 126 0.25 -7.33 -7.93
CA MET A 126 0.63 -8.73 -7.87
C MET A 126 2.16 -8.91 -7.89
N GLY A 127 2.78 -8.81 -6.71
CA GLY A 127 4.22 -9.05 -6.54
C GLY A 127 4.73 -8.50 -5.21
N SER A 128 6.00 -8.79 -4.93
CA SER A 128 6.70 -8.47 -3.67
C SER A 128 8.03 -7.73 -3.92
N SER A 129 8.27 -7.24 -5.15
CA SER A 129 9.52 -6.59 -5.54
C SER A 129 9.39 -5.38 -6.47
N ASN A 130 8.19 -5.09 -6.97
CA ASN A 130 7.91 -4.09 -8.02
C ASN A 130 8.53 -4.44 -9.40
N GLU A 131 9.07 -5.63 -9.59
CA GLU A 131 9.67 -6.04 -10.86
C GLU A 131 8.64 -6.42 -11.93
N ASN A 132 7.40 -6.72 -11.53
CA ASN A 132 6.34 -7.08 -12.48
C ASN A 132 5.68 -5.87 -13.15
N SER A 133 6.07 -4.64 -12.79
CA SER A 133 5.55 -3.44 -13.47
C SER A 133 5.78 -3.54 -14.98
N ALA A 134 4.72 -3.34 -15.77
CA ALA A 134 4.85 -3.33 -17.23
C ALA A 134 5.65 -2.13 -17.77
N PHE A 135 5.98 -1.17 -16.89
CA PHE A 135 6.74 0.05 -17.15
C PHE A 135 8.17 -0.01 -16.56
N GLY A 136 8.59 -1.18 -16.07
CA GLY A 136 9.93 -1.41 -15.55
C GLY A 136 10.03 -1.33 -14.03
N PRO A 137 11.07 -1.94 -13.45
CA PRO A 137 11.21 -2.09 -12.00
C PRO A 137 11.48 -0.74 -11.32
N VAL A 138 10.98 -0.59 -10.10
CA VAL A 138 11.39 0.47 -9.17
C VAL A 138 12.68 0.03 -8.49
N LYS A 139 13.59 0.98 -8.21
CA LYS A 139 14.86 0.75 -7.51
C LYS A 139 14.81 1.28 -6.09
N ASN A 140 15.51 0.62 -5.17
CA ASN A 140 15.58 1.06 -3.78
C ASN A 140 16.55 2.25 -3.62
N PRO A 141 16.17 3.36 -2.97
CA PRO A 141 17.04 4.53 -2.80
C PRO A 141 18.26 4.24 -1.91
N TRP A 142 18.18 3.25 -1.01
CA TRP A 142 19.32 2.83 -0.18
C TRP A 142 20.36 2.01 -0.96
N CYS A 143 19.95 1.38 -2.07
CA CYS A 143 20.83 0.64 -2.97
C CYS A 143 20.12 0.36 -4.29
N VAL A 144 20.53 1.03 -5.37
CA VAL A 144 19.85 1.00 -6.68
C VAL A 144 19.86 -0.38 -7.38
N GLU A 145 20.66 -1.33 -6.89
CA GLU A 145 20.69 -2.72 -7.35
C GLU A 145 19.67 -3.62 -6.64
N ARG A 146 18.97 -3.09 -5.63
CA ARG A 146 18.02 -3.83 -4.78
C ARG A 146 16.60 -3.38 -5.01
N VAL A 147 15.68 -4.28 -4.70
CA VAL A 147 14.24 -4.04 -4.81
C VAL A 147 13.76 -3.14 -3.66
N PRO A 148 12.77 -2.27 -3.88
CA PRO A 148 12.12 -1.52 -2.80
C PRO A 148 11.07 -2.35 -2.04
N GLY A 149 10.84 -3.60 -2.46
CA GLY A 149 9.69 -4.41 -2.07
C GLY A 149 8.51 -4.20 -3.01
N GLY A 150 7.39 -4.88 -2.73
CA GLY A 150 6.19 -4.80 -3.54
C GLY A 150 4.92 -5.18 -2.77
N SER A 151 3.74 -4.83 -3.28
CA SER A 151 3.55 -4.19 -4.58
C SER A 151 3.55 -2.67 -4.58
N SER A 152 3.61 -1.99 -3.43
CA SER A 152 3.64 -0.52 -3.37
C SER A 152 5.07 0.05 -3.34
N GLY A 153 5.98 -0.50 -4.16
CA GLY A 153 7.39 -0.12 -4.16
C GLY A 153 7.59 1.36 -4.48
N GLY A 154 6.94 1.88 -5.54
CA GLY A 154 6.99 3.30 -5.87
C GLY A 154 6.48 4.22 -4.75
N SER A 155 5.43 3.82 -4.03
CA SER A 155 4.91 4.62 -2.89
C SER A 155 5.91 4.68 -1.74
N ALA A 156 6.60 3.59 -1.43
CA ALA A 156 7.63 3.56 -0.41
C ALA A 156 8.85 4.41 -0.81
N VAL A 157 9.28 4.31 -2.07
CA VAL A 157 10.44 5.06 -2.58
C VAL A 157 10.16 6.56 -2.66
N ALA A 158 8.96 6.99 -3.07
CA ALA A 158 8.60 8.40 -3.12
C ALA A 158 8.77 9.09 -1.75
N VAL A 159 8.48 8.38 -0.66
CA VAL A 159 8.72 8.86 0.71
C VAL A 159 10.19 8.70 1.09
N ALA A 160 10.80 7.52 0.89
CA ALA A 160 12.18 7.25 1.29
C ALA A 160 13.23 8.15 0.59
N ALA A 161 12.91 8.67 -0.60
CA ALA A 161 13.74 9.63 -1.35
C ALA A 161 13.38 11.11 -1.06
N ASP A 162 12.54 11.37 -0.06
CA ASP A 162 11.93 12.66 0.30
C ASP A 162 11.33 13.40 -0.90
N GLU A 163 10.73 12.70 -1.87
CA GLU A 163 10.08 13.33 -3.03
C GLU A 163 8.69 13.88 -2.66
N VAL A 164 8.06 13.30 -1.63
CA VAL A 164 6.79 13.73 -1.02
C VAL A 164 6.83 13.53 0.49
N LEU A 165 5.90 14.15 1.23
CA LEU A 165 5.80 13.97 2.68
C LEU A 165 5.06 12.70 3.10
N PHE A 166 4.17 12.21 2.23
CA PHE A 166 3.52 10.92 2.40
C PHE A 166 3.07 10.34 1.07
N ALA A 167 2.81 9.04 1.05
CA ALA A 167 2.20 8.36 -0.09
C ALA A 167 1.09 7.43 0.35
N LEU A 168 0.13 7.14 -0.55
CA LEU A 168 -0.81 6.05 -0.36
C LEU A 168 -0.40 4.81 -1.16
N GLY A 169 -0.47 3.65 -0.52
CA GLY A 169 -0.36 2.35 -1.16
C GLY A 169 -1.56 1.44 -0.86
N THR A 170 -1.42 0.18 -1.26
CA THR A 170 -2.41 -0.88 -0.96
C THR A 170 -1.71 -2.11 -0.43
N ASP A 171 -2.28 -2.76 0.59
CA ASP A 171 -1.78 -3.98 1.22
C ASP A 171 -2.84 -5.09 1.14
N THR A 172 -2.48 -6.19 0.49
CA THR A 172 -3.32 -7.39 0.35
C THR A 172 -2.71 -8.58 1.11
N GLY A 173 -1.38 -8.69 1.09
CA GLY A 173 -0.62 -9.74 1.79
C GLY A 173 0.71 -9.26 2.36
N GLY A 174 0.89 -7.94 2.54
CA GLY A 174 2.16 -7.31 2.91
C GLY A 174 2.53 -6.11 2.05
N SER A 175 1.72 -5.76 1.05
CA SER A 175 2.09 -4.83 -0.02
C SER A 175 2.24 -3.35 0.40
N ILE A 176 2.01 -3.00 1.67
CA ILE A 176 2.47 -1.73 2.28
C ILE A 176 3.63 -2.00 3.24
N ARG A 177 3.44 -2.94 4.17
CA ARG A 177 4.38 -3.19 5.26
C ARG A 177 5.75 -3.67 4.78
N GLN A 178 5.77 -4.57 3.78
CA GLN A 178 7.01 -5.11 3.24
C GLN A 178 7.82 -4.04 2.49
N PRO A 179 7.24 -3.25 1.54
CA PRO A 179 7.97 -2.12 0.96
C PRO A 179 8.45 -1.09 2.01
N ALA A 180 7.67 -0.84 3.05
CA ALA A 180 8.04 0.09 4.11
C ALA A 180 9.29 -0.40 4.87
N ALA A 181 9.32 -1.69 5.22
CA ALA A 181 10.48 -2.31 5.86
C ALA A 181 11.72 -2.33 4.96
N LEU A 182 11.55 -2.65 3.67
CA LEU A 182 12.66 -2.74 2.73
C LEU A 182 13.20 -1.38 2.29
N SER A 183 12.39 -0.32 2.38
CA SER A 183 12.76 1.05 2.01
C SER A 183 12.96 1.98 3.22
N GLY A 184 12.90 1.46 4.46
CA GLY A 184 13.24 2.22 5.67
C GLY A 184 12.27 3.35 6.03
N VAL A 185 10.97 3.18 5.78
CA VAL A 185 9.91 4.16 6.10
C VAL A 185 8.81 3.54 6.97
N ALA A 186 7.96 4.37 7.57
CA ALA A 186 6.77 3.87 8.26
C ALA A 186 5.69 3.51 7.23
N GLY A 187 5.04 2.35 7.41
CA GLY A 187 3.94 1.91 6.56
C GLY A 187 2.83 1.29 7.39
N MET A 188 1.60 1.75 7.21
CA MET A 188 0.45 1.30 8.00
C MET A 188 -0.59 0.64 7.09
N LYS A 189 -0.94 -0.62 7.39
CA LYS A 189 -2.16 -1.23 6.87
C LYS A 189 -3.24 -1.17 7.96
N PRO A 190 -4.26 -0.30 7.83
CA PRO A 190 -5.32 -0.22 8.82
C PRO A 190 -6.17 -1.49 8.87
N THR A 191 -7.04 -1.58 9.88
CA THR A 191 -8.03 -2.66 10.00
C THR A 191 -8.91 -2.71 8.75
N TYR A 192 -9.21 -3.91 8.26
CA TYR A 192 -10.09 -4.10 7.12
C TYR A 192 -11.45 -3.42 7.37
N GLY A 193 -11.91 -2.61 6.41
CA GLY A 193 -13.15 -1.84 6.55
C GLY A 193 -13.01 -0.48 7.25
N ARG A 194 -11.82 -0.06 7.69
CA ARG A 194 -11.61 1.32 8.20
C ARG A 194 -11.49 2.38 7.12
N VAL A 195 -10.86 2.02 6.00
CA VAL A 195 -10.69 2.86 4.81
C VAL A 195 -11.50 2.25 3.68
N SER A 196 -12.21 3.09 2.93
CA SER A 196 -12.97 2.65 1.75
C SER A 196 -12.05 2.08 0.68
N ARG A 197 -12.56 1.07 -0.02
CA ARG A 197 -11.94 0.47 -1.21
C ARG A 197 -12.60 0.94 -2.51
N TYR A 198 -13.62 1.79 -2.44
CA TYR A 198 -14.30 2.32 -3.61
C TYR A 198 -13.32 3.13 -4.48
N GLY A 199 -13.34 2.85 -5.79
CA GLY A 199 -12.44 3.43 -6.79
C GLY A 199 -10.99 2.92 -6.77
N VAL A 200 -10.67 1.96 -5.90
CA VAL A 200 -9.41 1.20 -5.99
C VAL A 200 -9.61 0.02 -6.92
N VAL A 201 -8.70 -0.19 -7.86
CA VAL A 201 -8.70 -1.39 -8.71
C VAL A 201 -8.49 -2.62 -7.82
N ALA A 202 -9.52 -3.46 -7.74
CA ALA A 202 -9.56 -4.58 -6.82
C ALA A 202 -8.61 -5.70 -7.24
N PHE A 203 -7.90 -6.24 -6.26
CA PHE A 203 -7.06 -7.40 -6.38
C PHE A 203 -7.70 -8.60 -5.67
N ALA A 204 -7.70 -8.63 -4.33
CA ALA A 204 -8.48 -9.56 -3.52
C ALA A 204 -9.36 -8.79 -2.54
N SER A 205 -10.65 -8.70 -2.88
CA SER A 205 -11.63 -7.84 -2.18
C SER A 205 -11.76 -8.11 -0.69
N SER A 206 -11.53 -9.34 -0.23
CA SER A 206 -11.60 -9.68 1.20
C SER A 206 -10.30 -9.38 1.98
N LEU A 207 -9.27 -8.88 1.31
CA LEU A 207 -7.93 -8.68 1.86
C LEU A 207 -7.39 -7.26 1.62
N ASP A 208 -7.70 -6.67 0.47
CA ASP A 208 -7.21 -5.36 0.04
C ASP A 208 -7.53 -4.27 1.06
N GLN A 209 -6.54 -3.46 1.40
CA GLN A 209 -6.74 -2.26 2.21
C GLN A 209 -5.77 -1.15 1.78
N VAL A 210 -6.29 0.08 1.64
CA VAL A 210 -5.46 1.28 1.42
C VAL A 210 -4.82 1.72 2.73
N GLY A 211 -3.58 2.22 2.66
CA GLY A 211 -2.90 2.77 3.82
C GLY A 211 -1.68 3.63 3.44
N PRO A 212 -1.14 4.41 4.39
CA PRO A 212 -0.09 5.37 4.12
C PRO A 212 1.33 4.82 4.26
N PHE A 213 2.26 5.50 3.58
CA PHE A 213 3.70 5.53 3.83
C PHE A 213 4.11 6.92 4.29
N THR A 214 4.95 7.02 5.32
CA THR A 214 5.40 8.29 5.92
C THR A 214 6.80 8.15 6.53
N HIS A 215 7.46 9.27 6.84
CA HIS A 215 8.72 9.26 7.60
C HIS A 215 8.52 8.95 9.08
N THR A 216 7.38 9.34 9.65
CA THR A 216 7.10 9.22 11.09
C THR A 216 5.79 8.46 11.34
N VAL A 217 5.68 7.83 12.52
CA VAL A 217 4.46 7.16 12.97
C VAL A 217 3.32 8.17 13.21
N GLU A 218 3.64 9.38 13.68
CA GLU A 218 2.66 10.46 13.85
C GLU A 218 2.04 10.86 12.52
N ASP A 219 2.85 11.02 11.46
CA ASP A 219 2.34 11.34 10.13
C ASP A 219 1.44 10.21 9.59
N ALA A 220 1.77 8.94 9.85
CA ALA A 220 0.92 7.82 9.45
C ALA A 220 -0.45 7.89 10.15
N ALA A 221 -0.48 8.31 11.42
CA ALA A 221 -1.72 8.53 12.16
C ALA A 221 -2.54 9.69 11.57
N ILE A 222 -1.91 10.82 11.23
CA ILE A 222 -2.57 11.97 10.57
C ILE A 222 -3.26 11.53 9.28
N VAL A 223 -2.54 10.80 8.42
CA VAL A 223 -3.10 10.34 7.14
C VAL A 223 -4.22 9.33 7.37
N CYS A 224 -4.05 8.38 8.31
CA CYS A 224 -5.13 7.43 8.63
C CYS A 224 -6.41 8.12 9.12
N GLU A 225 -6.29 9.13 9.99
CA GLU A 225 -7.44 9.91 10.49
C GLU A 225 -8.24 10.54 9.34
N ALA A 226 -7.56 11.11 8.35
CA ALA A 226 -8.18 11.69 7.15
C ALA A 226 -8.89 10.63 6.28
N LEU A 227 -8.35 9.41 6.25
CA LEU A 227 -8.87 8.32 5.43
C LEU A 227 -9.98 7.52 6.12
N PHE A 228 -10.18 7.64 7.42
CA PHE A 228 -11.13 6.80 8.16
C PHE A 228 -12.59 7.27 8.05
N GLY A 229 -13.48 6.29 7.98
CA GLY A 229 -14.92 6.51 8.14
C GLY A 229 -15.76 5.76 7.11
N LYS A 230 -17.06 5.65 7.42
CA LYS A 230 -18.07 5.02 6.57
C LYS A 230 -18.09 5.67 5.18
N ASP A 231 -18.24 4.84 4.16
CA ASP A 231 -18.47 5.27 2.78
C ASP A 231 -19.74 4.59 2.25
N PRO A 232 -20.74 5.34 1.78
CA PRO A 232 -21.93 4.76 1.17
C PRO A 232 -21.63 3.95 -0.11
N ASN A 233 -20.52 4.21 -0.79
CA ASN A 233 -20.12 3.48 -2.00
C ASN A 233 -19.35 2.18 -1.70
N ASP A 234 -19.04 1.92 -0.43
CA ASP A 234 -18.37 0.69 0.01
C ASP A 234 -19.13 0.04 1.17
N ALA A 235 -19.89 -1.01 0.84
CA ALA A 235 -20.65 -1.81 1.79
C ALA A 235 -19.78 -2.45 2.89
N THR A 236 -18.47 -2.62 2.66
CA THR A 236 -17.53 -3.24 3.60
C THR A 236 -16.92 -2.28 4.61
N THR A 237 -17.13 -0.97 4.45
CA THR A 237 -16.70 0.00 5.47
C THR A 237 -17.51 -0.17 6.76
N MET A 238 -16.83 -0.20 7.90
CA MET A 238 -17.47 -0.38 9.19
C MET A 238 -18.04 0.95 9.71
N PRO A 239 -19.21 0.94 10.39
CA PRO A 239 -19.82 2.14 10.97
C PRO A 239 -19.16 2.48 12.32
N LEU A 240 -17.85 2.68 12.31
CA LEU A 240 -17.08 3.00 13.51
C LEU A 240 -16.87 4.51 13.59
N ALA A 241 -16.85 5.06 14.80
CA ALA A 241 -16.55 6.47 15.03
C ALA A 241 -15.14 6.80 14.52
N ARG A 242 -14.96 8.07 14.12
CA ARG A 242 -13.61 8.60 13.89
C ARG A 242 -12.85 8.56 15.22
N GLU A 243 -11.62 8.09 15.15
CA GLU A 243 -10.72 7.98 16.31
C GLU A 243 -9.61 9.02 16.15
N ASP A 244 -9.26 9.67 17.25
CA ASP A 244 -8.00 10.40 17.37
C ASP A 244 -6.91 9.37 17.68
N LEU A 245 -6.15 9.00 16.65
CA LEU A 245 -5.05 8.04 16.73
C LEU A 245 -3.82 8.66 17.40
N ARG A 246 -3.75 9.99 17.46
CA ARG A 246 -2.60 10.73 18.00
C ARG A 246 -2.67 10.96 19.50
N ARG A 247 -3.88 10.89 20.09
CA ARG A 247 -4.15 11.17 21.52
C ARG A 247 -3.21 10.51 22.51
N ASP A 248 -2.72 9.30 22.20
CA ASP A 248 -1.94 8.47 23.11
C ASP A 248 -0.46 8.32 22.69
N LEU A 249 -0.01 9.00 21.62
CA LEU A 249 1.37 8.84 21.10
C LEU A 249 2.43 9.14 22.15
N ALA A 250 2.20 10.17 22.98
CA ALA A 250 3.14 10.58 24.03
C ALA A 250 3.13 9.66 25.27
N LYS A 251 2.16 8.74 25.41
CA LYS A 251 2.08 7.82 26.56
C LYS A 251 3.17 6.75 26.54
N GLY A 252 3.79 6.52 25.38
CA GLY A 252 4.78 5.46 25.20
C GLY A 252 4.20 4.06 25.42
N VAL A 253 5.05 3.12 25.82
CA VAL A 253 4.69 1.68 25.89
C VAL A 253 4.67 1.10 27.31
N LYS A 254 4.82 1.95 28.33
CA LYS A 254 4.91 1.52 29.73
C LYS A 254 3.65 0.75 30.15
N GLY A 255 3.83 -0.47 30.62
CA GLY A 255 2.76 -1.35 31.08
C GLY A 255 2.07 -2.17 29.97
N LEU A 256 2.33 -1.89 28.69
CA LEU A 256 1.76 -2.68 27.59
C LEU A 256 2.33 -4.09 27.57
N ARG A 257 1.46 -5.09 27.39
CA ARG A 257 1.86 -6.47 27.16
C ARG A 257 2.12 -6.67 25.67
N ILE A 258 3.36 -6.92 25.30
CA ILE A 258 3.79 -7.11 23.90
C ILE A 258 3.99 -8.59 23.65
N GLY A 259 3.10 -9.18 22.86
CA GLY A 259 3.16 -10.55 22.40
C GLY A 259 4.25 -10.76 21.36
N VAL A 260 5.12 -11.74 21.57
CA VAL A 260 6.15 -12.16 20.62
C VAL A 260 5.90 -13.61 20.21
N PRO A 261 5.40 -13.87 18.98
CA PRO A 261 5.16 -15.22 18.50
C PRO A 261 6.47 -15.89 18.09
N LYS A 262 6.77 -17.03 18.68
CA LYS A 262 7.99 -17.80 18.36
C LYS A 262 8.05 -18.23 16.90
N GLU A 263 6.89 -18.47 16.27
CA GLU A 263 6.78 -18.94 14.88
C GLU A 263 7.26 -17.90 13.86
N PHE A 264 7.45 -16.64 14.26
CA PHE A 264 7.99 -15.60 13.38
C PHE A 264 9.52 -15.51 13.38
N PHE A 265 10.21 -16.27 14.24
CA PHE A 265 11.67 -16.42 14.25
C PHE A 265 12.05 -17.72 13.55
N ILE A 266 11.92 -17.70 12.21
CA ILE A 266 12.07 -18.87 11.35
C ILE A 266 13.53 -19.23 11.08
N GLU A 267 13.77 -20.50 10.74
CA GLU A 267 15.03 -20.93 10.15
C GLU A 267 15.29 -20.20 8.82
N GLY A 268 16.53 -19.77 8.59
CA GLY A 268 16.91 -19.04 7.38
C GLY A 268 16.64 -17.53 7.39
N MET A 269 16.13 -16.96 8.50
CA MET A 269 16.10 -15.52 8.71
C MET A 269 17.52 -14.93 8.68
N GLU A 270 17.69 -13.75 8.07
CA GLU A 270 18.99 -13.09 8.08
C GLU A 270 19.38 -12.67 9.51
N PRO A 271 20.61 -12.98 9.98
CA PRO A 271 21.03 -12.67 11.36
C PRO A 271 20.93 -11.19 11.73
N GLY A 272 21.12 -10.29 10.76
CA GLY A 272 20.97 -8.85 10.96
C GLY A 272 19.53 -8.44 11.26
N VAL A 273 18.54 -9.07 10.61
CA VAL A 273 17.11 -8.85 10.86
C VAL A 273 16.73 -9.34 12.25
N GLU A 274 17.12 -10.58 12.58
CA GLU A 274 16.83 -11.15 13.90
C GLU A 274 17.42 -10.29 15.01
N LYS A 275 18.70 -9.88 14.87
CA LYS A 275 19.36 -9.01 15.83
C LYS A 275 18.60 -7.69 16.00
N ALA A 276 18.22 -7.03 14.91
CA ALA A 276 17.52 -5.75 14.93
C ALA A 276 16.16 -5.84 15.66
N VAL A 277 15.39 -6.90 15.42
CA VAL A 277 14.11 -7.10 16.12
C VAL A 277 14.33 -7.38 17.60
N ARG A 278 15.32 -8.21 17.95
CA ARG A 278 15.66 -8.48 19.35
C ARG A 278 16.16 -7.23 20.08
N ASP A 279 16.93 -6.37 19.41
CA ASP A 279 17.34 -5.07 19.92
C ASP A 279 16.12 -4.16 20.16
N ALA A 280 15.17 -4.11 19.23
CA ALA A 280 13.95 -3.32 19.38
C ALA A 280 13.07 -3.82 20.54
N LEU A 281 12.94 -5.14 20.72
CA LEU A 281 12.22 -5.72 21.86
C LEU A 281 12.86 -5.36 23.21
N ARG A 282 14.21 -5.38 23.29
CA ARG A 282 14.94 -4.91 24.49
C ARG A 282 14.70 -3.44 24.77
N GLU A 283 14.63 -2.61 23.73
CA GLU A 283 14.32 -1.19 23.91
C GLU A 283 12.87 -0.98 24.39
N LEU A 284 11.90 -1.73 23.86
CA LEU A 284 10.51 -1.69 24.36
C LEU A 284 10.42 -2.09 25.84
N GLU A 285 11.13 -3.14 26.23
CA GLU A 285 11.22 -3.58 27.64
C GLU A 285 11.86 -2.50 28.53
N ARG A 286 12.96 -1.88 28.08
CA ARG A 286 13.62 -0.76 28.79
C ARG A 286 12.69 0.45 28.98
N GLN A 287 11.77 0.67 28.03
CA GLN A 287 10.74 1.71 28.09
C GLN A 287 9.52 1.30 28.94
N GLY A 288 9.56 0.10 29.55
CA GLY A 288 8.58 -0.38 30.52
C GLY A 288 7.47 -1.26 29.94
N ALA A 289 7.60 -1.75 28.70
CA ALA A 289 6.70 -2.76 28.16
C ALA A 289 6.98 -4.14 28.79
N ASN A 290 5.95 -4.97 28.90
CA ASN A 290 6.05 -6.35 29.36
C ASN A 290 6.07 -7.28 28.14
N ILE A 291 7.22 -7.88 27.84
CA ILE A 291 7.32 -8.84 26.74
C ILE A 291 6.73 -10.18 27.18
N VAL A 292 5.75 -10.69 26.43
CA VAL A 292 5.10 -11.97 26.70
C VAL A 292 5.20 -12.88 25.47
N GLU A 293 5.54 -14.14 25.70
CA GLU A 293 5.51 -15.13 24.61
C GLU A 293 4.05 -15.45 24.25
N VAL A 294 3.76 -15.45 22.95
CA VAL A 294 2.50 -15.95 22.39
C VAL A 294 2.81 -17.00 21.33
N SER A 295 1.80 -17.72 20.86
CA SER A 295 1.96 -18.72 19.80
C SER A 295 0.90 -18.48 18.72
N LEU A 296 1.36 -18.50 17.48
CA LEU A 296 0.56 -18.43 16.26
C LEU A 296 0.94 -19.64 15.40
N SER A 297 0.52 -20.83 15.83
CA SER A 297 1.01 -22.11 15.30
C SER A 297 0.63 -22.37 13.84
N LEU A 298 -0.38 -21.67 13.32
CA LEU A 298 -0.82 -21.79 11.93
C LEU A 298 -0.10 -20.79 10.99
N THR A 299 0.93 -20.08 11.46
CA THR A 299 1.69 -19.09 10.67
C THR A 299 2.22 -19.68 9.36
N ASP A 300 2.75 -20.90 9.38
CA ASP A 300 3.29 -21.58 8.19
C ASP A 300 2.22 -21.86 7.12
N HIS A 301 0.95 -21.95 7.52
CA HIS A 301 -0.17 -22.10 6.59
C HIS A 301 -0.63 -20.76 5.99
N GLY A 302 -0.22 -19.62 6.55
CA GLY A 302 -0.65 -18.30 6.13
C GLY A 302 -0.38 -18.03 4.65
N LEU A 303 0.83 -18.37 4.18
CA LEU A 303 1.21 -18.20 2.78
C LEU A 303 0.37 -19.06 1.85
N ALA A 304 0.18 -20.34 2.18
CA ALA A 304 -0.62 -21.26 1.37
C ALA A 304 -2.10 -20.83 1.30
N VAL A 305 -2.69 -20.41 2.42
CA VAL A 305 -4.05 -19.89 2.48
C VAL A 305 -4.19 -18.62 1.64
N TYR A 306 -3.23 -17.70 1.75
CA TYR A 306 -3.19 -16.47 0.97
C TYR A 306 -3.13 -16.76 -0.54
N TYR A 307 -2.24 -17.66 -0.98
CA TYR A 307 -2.06 -18.05 -2.39
C TYR A 307 -3.20 -18.91 -2.96
N ILE A 308 -4.21 -19.25 -2.17
CA ILE A 308 -5.48 -19.82 -2.68
C ILE A 308 -6.55 -18.74 -2.75
N ILE A 309 -6.75 -17.99 -1.65
CA ILE A 309 -7.83 -17.00 -1.55
C ILE A 309 -7.61 -15.86 -2.54
N GLN A 310 -6.42 -15.26 -2.54
CA GLN A 310 -6.17 -14.10 -3.36
C GLN A 310 -6.28 -14.42 -4.86
N PRO A 311 -5.66 -15.49 -5.41
CA PRO A 311 -5.79 -15.79 -6.84
C PRO A 311 -7.23 -16.09 -7.24
N ALA A 312 -7.98 -16.80 -6.40
CA ALA A 312 -9.42 -17.04 -6.62
C ALA A 312 -10.19 -15.73 -6.77
N GLU A 313 -10.06 -14.80 -5.83
CA GLU A 313 -10.73 -13.50 -5.92
C GLU A 313 -10.22 -12.66 -7.10
N ALA A 314 -8.91 -12.66 -7.36
CA ALA A 314 -8.31 -11.94 -8.48
C ALA A 314 -8.84 -12.44 -9.83
N SER A 315 -9.02 -13.76 -10.00
CA SER A 315 -9.53 -14.34 -11.24
C SER A 315 -10.93 -13.82 -11.60
N SER A 316 -11.77 -13.58 -10.59
CA SER A 316 -13.09 -12.96 -10.74
C SER A 316 -12.98 -11.43 -10.93
N ASN A 317 -12.22 -10.75 -10.07
CA ASN A 317 -12.12 -9.28 -10.10
C ASN A 317 -11.57 -8.76 -11.43
N LEU A 318 -10.57 -9.45 -12.00
CA LEU A 318 -9.92 -9.10 -13.26
C LEU A 318 -10.66 -9.61 -14.51
N ALA A 319 -11.77 -10.35 -14.35
CA ALA A 319 -12.56 -10.80 -15.50
C ALA A 319 -13.16 -9.61 -16.29
N ARG A 320 -13.36 -8.46 -15.63
CA ARG A 320 -13.91 -7.23 -16.23
C ARG A 320 -13.02 -6.56 -17.29
N TYR A 321 -11.73 -6.89 -17.32
CA TYR A 321 -10.77 -6.32 -18.26
C TYR A 321 -10.78 -7.15 -19.54
N ASP A 322 -11.60 -6.68 -20.47
CA ASP A 322 -12.02 -7.42 -21.65
C ASP A 322 -11.87 -6.59 -22.96
N GLY A 323 -11.48 -5.31 -22.82
CA GLY A 323 -11.32 -4.36 -23.92
C GLY A 323 -12.61 -3.83 -24.53
N VAL A 324 -13.78 -4.15 -23.96
CA VAL A 324 -15.08 -3.74 -24.51
C VAL A 324 -15.44 -2.33 -24.08
N ARG A 325 -15.35 -2.04 -22.77
CA ARG A 325 -15.79 -0.75 -22.20
C ARG A 325 -14.65 0.25 -22.03
N TYR A 326 -13.43 -0.23 -21.76
CA TYR A 326 -12.26 0.60 -21.48
C TYR A 326 -10.98 -0.22 -21.55
N GLY A 327 -9.83 0.48 -21.58
CA GLY A 327 -8.51 -0.14 -21.64
C GLY A 327 -8.12 -0.61 -23.04
N LEU A 328 -7.07 -1.42 -23.10
CA LEU A 328 -6.57 -2.02 -24.34
C LEU A 328 -7.67 -2.88 -25.00
N ARG A 329 -7.78 -2.81 -26.32
CA ARG A 329 -8.58 -3.71 -27.14
C ARG A 329 -7.75 -4.21 -28.31
N ALA A 330 -7.59 -5.53 -28.42
CA ALA A 330 -6.93 -6.18 -29.54
C ALA A 330 -7.96 -7.00 -30.32
N GLU A 331 -8.34 -6.53 -31.52
CA GLU A 331 -9.38 -7.17 -32.33
C GLU A 331 -9.00 -8.60 -32.78
N GLY A 332 -9.98 -9.50 -32.68
CA GLY A 332 -9.97 -10.86 -33.19
C GLY A 332 -11.01 -11.07 -34.29
N PRO A 333 -10.97 -12.23 -34.98
CA PRO A 333 -11.99 -12.60 -35.97
C PRO A 333 -13.39 -12.76 -35.37
N ASP A 334 -13.49 -12.99 -34.06
CA ASP A 334 -14.72 -13.09 -33.31
C ASP A 334 -14.53 -12.53 -31.88
N LEU A 335 -15.63 -12.46 -31.12
CA LEU A 335 -15.62 -11.92 -29.75
C LEU A 335 -14.70 -12.71 -28.81
N LEU A 336 -14.66 -14.03 -28.93
CA LEU A 336 -13.86 -14.88 -28.06
C LEU A 336 -12.37 -14.65 -28.30
N GLU A 337 -11.97 -14.51 -29.57
CA GLU A 337 -10.59 -14.16 -29.88
C GLU A 337 -10.24 -12.72 -29.55
N THR A 338 -11.17 -11.76 -29.66
CA THR A 338 -10.92 -10.40 -29.13
C THR A 338 -10.61 -10.45 -27.64
N TYR A 339 -11.34 -11.24 -26.85
CA TYR A 339 -11.05 -11.41 -25.42
C TYR A 339 -9.69 -12.07 -25.17
N ARG A 340 -9.40 -13.17 -25.86
CA ARG A 340 -8.13 -13.91 -25.70
C ARG A 340 -6.93 -13.05 -26.07
N ARG A 341 -6.98 -12.35 -27.22
CA ARG A 341 -5.92 -11.44 -27.68
C ARG A 341 -5.72 -10.28 -26.72
N THR A 342 -6.81 -9.60 -26.35
CA THR A 342 -6.76 -8.45 -25.46
C THR A 342 -6.11 -8.81 -24.13
N ARG A 343 -6.58 -9.90 -23.50
CA ARG A 343 -6.08 -10.34 -22.19
C ARG A 343 -4.69 -10.96 -22.30
N GLY A 344 -4.40 -11.69 -23.38
CA GLY A 344 -3.11 -12.30 -23.65
C GLY A 344 -1.98 -11.28 -23.83
N GLN A 345 -2.27 -10.19 -24.53
CA GLN A 345 -1.34 -9.07 -24.79
C GLN A 345 -1.30 -8.05 -23.65
N GLY A 346 -2.44 -7.85 -22.96
CA GLY A 346 -2.59 -6.81 -21.95
C GLY A 346 -2.01 -7.16 -20.58
N PHE A 347 -2.15 -8.42 -20.14
CA PHE A 347 -1.65 -8.87 -18.84
C PHE A 347 -0.25 -9.47 -18.92
N GLY A 348 0.60 -9.12 -17.96
CA GLY A 348 1.89 -9.77 -17.72
C GLY A 348 1.78 -11.18 -17.17
N ALA A 349 2.93 -11.84 -17.04
CA ALA A 349 3.00 -13.27 -16.73
C ALA A 349 2.48 -13.60 -15.32
N GLU A 350 2.82 -12.81 -14.31
CA GLU A 350 2.39 -13.04 -12.93
C GLU A 350 0.88 -12.89 -12.77
N VAL A 351 0.29 -11.86 -13.39
CA VAL A 351 -1.16 -11.67 -13.40
C VAL A 351 -1.85 -12.87 -14.04
N LYS A 352 -1.39 -13.31 -15.22
CA LYS A 352 -1.94 -14.50 -15.89
C LYS A 352 -1.81 -15.77 -15.05
N ARG A 353 -0.67 -16.00 -14.39
CA ARG A 353 -0.48 -17.15 -13.48
C ARG A 353 -1.51 -17.17 -12.37
N ARG A 354 -1.72 -16.02 -11.69
CA ARG A 354 -2.71 -15.92 -10.60
C ARG A 354 -4.14 -16.09 -11.11
N MET A 355 -4.48 -15.56 -12.28
CA MET A 355 -5.79 -15.79 -12.87
C MET A 355 -6.05 -17.27 -13.19
N ILE A 356 -5.06 -17.98 -13.74
CA ILE A 356 -5.17 -19.42 -14.03
C ILE A 356 -5.35 -20.21 -12.74
N LEU A 357 -4.50 -19.97 -11.73
CA LEU A 357 -4.59 -20.64 -10.42
C LEU A 357 -5.94 -20.37 -9.74
N GLY A 358 -6.41 -19.13 -9.77
CA GLY A 358 -7.69 -18.76 -9.19
C GLY A 358 -8.88 -19.42 -9.88
N THR A 359 -8.87 -19.45 -11.23
CA THR A 359 -9.91 -20.12 -12.01
C THR A 359 -9.95 -21.62 -11.69
N TYR A 360 -8.77 -22.24 -11.53
CA TYR A 360 -8.68 -23.64 -11.10
C TYR A 360 -9.22 -23.85 -9.69
N ALA A 361 -8.81 -23.03 -8.72
CA ALA A 361 -9.25 -23.13 -7.32
C ALA A 361 -10.77 -22.90 -7.15
N LEU A 362 -11.40 -22.19 -8.09
CA LEU A 362 -12.85 -21.96 -8.12
C LEU A 362 -13.63 -22.95 -9.01
N SER A 363 -12.95 -23.84 -9.72
CA SER A 363 -13.61 -24.75 -10.66
C SER A 363 -14.40 -25.86 -9.96
N ALA A 364 -15.45 -26.34 -10.62
CA ALA A 364 -16.27 -27.44 -10.12
C ALA A 364 -15.39 -28.68 -9.85
N GLY A 365 -15.59 -29.31 -8.70
CA GLY A 365 -14.78 -30.44 -8.22
C GLY A 365 -13.58 -30.04 -7.35
N TYR A 366 -13.05 -28.82 -7.50
CA TYR A 366 -11.90 -28.32 -6.75
C TYR A 366 -12.26 -27.21 -5.74
N TYR A 367 -13.39 -26.54 -5.93
CA TYR A 367 -13.88 -25.45 -5.07
C TYR A 367 -13.84 -25.77 -3.57
N ASP A 368 -14.39 -26.92 -3.16
CA ASP A 368 -14.44 -27.32 -1.75
C ASP A 368 -13.07 -27.66 -1.18
N ALA A 369 -12.23 -28.31 -2.00
CA ALA A 369 -10.92 -28.80 -1.62
C ALA A 369 -9.89 -27.67 -1.47
N TYR A 370 -10.02 -26.60 -2.26
CA TYR A 370 -9.11 -25.46 -2.25
C TYR A 370 -9.75 -24.23 -1.59
N TYR A 371 -10.68 -23.56 -2.27
CA TYR A 371 -11.17 -22.24 -1.84
C TYR A 371 -11.92 -22.31 -0.50
N VAL A 372 -12.87 -23.23 -0.35
CA VAL A 372 -13.59 -23.39 0.93
C VAL A 372 -12.66 -23.85 2.05
N LYS A 373 -11.73 -24.77 1.75
CA LYS A 373 -10.73 -25.22 2.73
C LYS A 373 -9.85 -24.06 3.21
N ALA A 374 -9.36 -23.22 2.30
CA ALA A 374 -8.55 -22.06 2.64
C ALA A 374 -9.33 -21.06 3.50
N GLN A 375 -10.62 -20.81 3.20
CA GLN A 375 -11.48 -19.96 4.04
C GLN A 375 -11.68 -20.53 5.46
N LYS A 376 -11.83 -21.86 5.60
CA LYS A 376 -11.90 -22.52 6.91
C LYS A 376 -10.59 -22.35 7.68
N VAL A 377 -9.43 -22.54 7.04
CA VAL A 377 -8.13 -22.33 7.70
C VAL A 377 -7.91 -20.85 8.05
N ARG A 378 -8.33 -19.90 7.20
CA ARG A 378 -8.33 -18.46 7.53
C ARG A 378 -9.11 -18.16 8.81
N THR A 379 -10.24 -18.86 9.04
CA THR A 379 -11.01 -18.74 10.28
C THR A 379 -10.20 -19.20 11.50
N LEU A 380 -9.47 -20.31 11.36
CA LEU A 380 -8.60 -20.81 12.42
C LEU A 380 -7.42 -19.87 12.71
N ILE A 381 -6.78 -19.32 11.67
CA ILE A 381 -5.72 -18.31 11.81
C ILE A 381 -6.25 -17.10 12.58
N LYS A 382 -7.45 -16.59 12.23
CA LYS A 382 -8.07 -15.49 12.98
C LYS A 382 -8.29 -15.86 14.46
N ALA A 383 -8.79 -17.06 14.73
CA ALA A 383 -9.02 -17.53 16.10
C ALA A 383 -7.72 -17.58 16.93
N GLU A 384 -6.57 -17.89 16.31
CA GLU A 384 -5.26 -17.81 17.00
C GLU A 384 -4.90 -16.39 17.39
N PHE A 385 -5.11 -15.41 16.50
CA PHE A 385 -4.92 -14.00 16.84
C PHE A 385 -5.87 -13.56 17.97
N ASP A 386 -7.15 -13.96 17.93
CA ASP A 386 -8.10 -13.66 19.01
C ASP A 386 -7.61 -14.23 20.36
N ALA A 387 -7.09 -15.46 20.37
CA ALA A 387 -6.52 -16.10 21.56
C ALA A 387 -5.21 -15.43 22.03
N ALA A 388 -4.37 -14.96 21.11
CA ALA A 388 -3.15 -14.22 21.44
C ALA A 388 -3.46 -12.84 22.04
N PHE A 389 -4.41 -12.09 21.47
CA PHE A 389 -4.82 -10.77 21.99
C PHE A 389 -5.53 -10.84 23.36
N ALA A 390 -6.01 -12.00 23.78
CA ALA A 390 -6.44 -12.18 25.17
C ALA A 390 -5.26 -12.09 26.17
N LYS A 391 -4.02 -12.35 25.71
CA LYS A 391 -2.79 -12.37 26.52
C LYS A 391 -1.94 -11.12 26.38
N CYS A 392 -2.03 -10.41 25.25
CA CYS A 392 -1.22 -9.23 24.95
C CYS A 392 -2.05 -8.10 24.33
N ASP A 393 -1.55 -6.87 24.43
CA ASP A 393 -2.20 -5.67 23.89
C ASP A 393 -1.74 -5.37 22.46
N ALA A 394 -0.53 -5.80 22.09
CA ALA A 394 -0.01 -5.75 20.73
C ALA A 394 0.89 -6.95 20.44
N ILE A 395 1.08 -7.28 19.16
CA ILE A 395 2.00 -8.33 18.71
C ILE A 395 3.13 -7.69 17.90
N VAL A 396 4.37 -8.05 18.19
CA VAL A 396 5.56 -7.57 17.47
C VAL A 396 6.24 -8.73 16.76
N THR A 397 6.52 -8.56 15.47
CA THR A 397 7.22 -9.52 14.62
C THR A 397 8.21 -8.80 13.71
N PRO A 398 9.22 -9.49 13.16
CA PRO A 398 9.88 -9.02 11.95
C PRO A 398 8.84 -8.80 10.84
N THR A 399 9.00 -7.73 10.07
CA THR A 399 8.14 -7.44 8.91
C THR A 399 8.53 -8.25 7.68
N SER A 400 9.82 -8.52 7.53
CA SER A 400 10.43 -9.33 6.46
C SER A 400 11.54 -10.18 7.08
N PRO A 401 11.72 -11.45 6.66
CA PRO A 401 12.81 -12.30 7.18
C PRO A 401 14.19 -11.92 6.63
N THR A 402 14.26 -11.09 5.59
CA THR A 402 15.50 -10.62 4.96
C THR A 402 15.45 -9.10 4.75
N VAL A 403 16.62 -8.48 4.56
CA VAL A 403 16.72 -7.13 3.99
C VAL A 403 16.32 -7.13 2.51
N ALA A 404 16.32 -5.94 1.89
CA ALA A 404 15.98 -5.77 0.48
C ALA A 404 16.90 -6.63 -0.39
N PHE A 405 16.36 -7.54 -1.19
CA PHE A 405 17.15 -8.43 -2.05
C PHE A 405 17.53 -7.78 -3.39
N LYS A 406 18.44 -8.40 -4.14
CA LYS A 406 18.87 -7.85 -5.45
C LYS A 406 17.76 -7.98 -6.48
N ILE A 407 17.65 -7.00 -7.37
CA ILE A 407 16.79 -7.09 -8.55
C ILE A 407 17.19 -8.33 -9.36
N GLY A 408 16.22 -9.11 -9.81
CA GLY A 408 16.40 -10.36 -10.54
C GLY A 408 16.69 -11.58 -9.67
N GLN A 409 16.89 -11.43 -8.35
CA GLN A 409 17.31 -12.55 -7.49
C GLN A 409 16.21 -13.62 -7.32
N LYS A 410 14.95 -13.20 -7.27
CA LYS A 410 13.80 -14.05 -6.92
C LYS A 410 12.77 -14.23 -8.05
N VAL A 411 13.02 -13.66 -9.23
CA VAL A 411 12.04 -13.64 -10.34
C VAL A 411 11.67 -15.02 -10.89
N ASN A 412 12.51 -16.04 -10.64
CA ASN A 412 12.28 -17.41 -11.07
C ASN A 412 11.63 -18.30 -10.00
N ASP A 413 11.46 -17.80 -8.78
CA ASP A 413 10.83 -18.54 -7.69
C ASP A 413 9.40 -18.00 -7.47
N PRO A 414 8.35 -18.76 -7.85
CA PRO A 414 6.97 -18.32 -7.73
C PRO A 414 6.49 -18.24 -6.27
N LEU A 415 7.26 -18.74 -5.30
CA LEU A 415 6.95 -18.74 -3.87
C LEU A 415 7.76 -17.71 -3.07
N ALA A 416 8.69 -16.98 -3.70
CA ALA A 416 9.70 -16.16 -3.02
C ALA A 416 9.32 -14.73 -2.61
#